data_AF-A0A969BFA4-F1
#
_entry.id   AF-A0A969BFA4-F1
#
_cell.length_a   1.000
_cell.length_b   1.000
_cell.length_c   1.000
_cell.angle_alpha   90.00
_cell.angle_beta   90.00
_cell.angle_gamma   90.00
#
_symmetry.space_group_name_H-M   'P 1'
#
loop_
_entity.id
_entity.type
_entity.pdbx_description
1 polymer ?
#
loop_
_entity_poly.entity_id
_entity_poly.type
_entity_poly.pdbx_seq_one_letter_code
_entity_poly.pdbx_strand_id
1 'polypeptide(L)'
;MKNILQKTVLISISIFTVISFTSISMKVIAAEMKNSVKRINNTVATGNSESEIPLIKLSPGYGVNISFIPTGEIVEKVWLDNPAIASLNVDGCLSGLGKECESGNGATVLHLRQIKPLHFKQLPSSNSSLLTVVARGEDKRRVYLFQVAIVDTKPNFHTIEITPTQEEFNTNRFPKLISRGLEVAQQQRLITEDSRLMKRVENFLISVKAGEHINDAATINGISLQLVNHLIKLGNTQAESYETIK
;
A
#
# COMPACT_ATOMS: atom_id res chain seq x y z
N MET A 1 -80.53 17.10 59.29
CA MET A 1 -79.53 17.98 58.65
C MET A 1 -79.57 17.74 57.14
N LYS A 2 -79.92 18.79 56.39
CA LYS A 2 -79.76 19.03 54.92
C LYS A 2 -78.32 18.71 54.47
N ASN A 3 -77.89 18.48 53.22
CA ASN A 3 -78.45 18.45 51.86
C ASN A 3 -77.33 17.89 50.93
N ILE A 4 -77.68 17.07 49.94
CA ILE A 4 -77.53 17.25 48.47
C ILE A 4 -76.27 17.93 47.86
N LEU A 5 -75.75 17.29 46.77
CA LEU A 5 -74.91 17.78 45.64
C LEU A 5 -73.42 18.12 45.97
N GLN A 6 -72.40 17.91 45.11
CA GLN A 6 -72.34 18.15 43.66
C GLN A 6 -71.09 17.47 43.03
N LYS A 7 -71.17 17.24 41.71
CA LYS A 7 -70.17 16.71 40.79
C LYS A 7 -68.82 17.46 40.82
N THR A 8 -67.73 16.76 40.51
CA THR A 8 -66.66 17.33 39.67
C THR A 8 -65.91 16.22 38.94
N VAL A 9 -66.06 16.22 37.63
CA VAL A 9 -65.27 15.45 36.66
C VAL A 9 -63.95 16.18 36.50
N LEU A 10 -62.83 15.54 36.83
CA LEU A 10 -61.50 16.01 36.47
C LEU A 10 -60.98 15.18 35.30
N ILE A 11 -61.05 15.79 34.13
CA ILE A 11 -60.46 15.33 32.88
C ILE A 11 -58.94 15.39 33.07
N SER A 12 -58.26 14.25 33.21
CA SER A 12 -56.80 14.20 33.12
C SER A 12 -56.39 14.33 31.66
N ILE A 13 -56.01 15.54 31.26
CA ILE A 13 -55.42 15.81 29.95
C ILE A 13 -54.09 15.05 29.87
N SER A 14 -54.03 14.08 28.96
CA SER A 14 -52.80 13.39 28.57
C SER A 14 -51.84 14.39 27.95
N ILE A 15 -50.75 14.72 28.66
CA ILE A 15 -49.62 15.44 28.10
C ILE A 15 -48.78 14.41 27.34
N PHE A 16 -49.05 14.26 26.04
CA PHE A 16 -48.11 13.66 25.10
C PHE A 16 -46.90 14.60 24.98
N THR A 17 -45.85 14.32 25.75
CA THR A 17 -44.53 14.90 25.52
C THR A 17 -43.97 14.26 24.25
N VAL A 18 -44.12 14.95 23.13
CA VAL A 18 -43.42 14.61 21.88
C VAL A 18 -41.93 14.88 22.14
N ILE A 19 -41.20 13.82 22.47
CA ILE A 19 -39.73 13.84 22.46
C ILE A 19 -39.34 13.91 20.99
N SER A 20 -39.17 15.13 20.49
CA SER A 20 -38.56 15.38 19.18
C SER A 20 -37.12 14.86 19.24
N PHE A 21 -36.91 13.65 18.74
CA PHE A 21 -35.59 13.12 18.41
C PHE A 21 -35.01 14.00 17.30
N THR A 22 -34.32 15.07 17.68
CA THR A 22 -33.47 15.80 16.75
C THR A 22 -32.37 14.83 16.34
N SER A 23 -32.49 14.34 15.12
CA SER A 23 -31.47 13.55 14.47
C SER A 23 -30.26 14.46 14.30
N ILE A 24 -29.35 14.46 15.27
CA ILE A 24 -28.05 15.09 15.14
C ILE A 24 -27.31 14.27 14.08
N SER A 25 -27.49 14.68 12.83
CA SER A 25 -26.72 14.17 11.71
C SER A 25 -25.28 14.64 11.94
N MET A 26 -24.47 13.80 12.59
CA MET A 26 -23.03 14.01 12.64
C MET A 26 -22.53 14.05 11.20
N LYS A 27 -22.27 15.26 10.69
CA LYS A 27 -21.52 15.44 9.46
C LYS A 27 -20.12 14.89 9.72
N VAL A 28 -19.88 13.65 9.32
CA VAL A 28 -18.53 13.11 9.18
C VAL A 28 -17.87 13.94 8.09
N ILE A 29 -17.09 14.94 8.49
CA ILE A 29 -16.27 15.72 7.56
C ILE A 29 -15.09 14.81 7.20
N ALA A 30 -15.27 13.98 6.18
CA ALA A 30 -14.16 13.34 5.51
C ALA A 30 -13.35 14.45 4.83
N ALA A 31 -12.33 14.96 5.54
CA ALA A 31 -11.38 15.87 4.95
C ALA A 31 -10.58 15.11 3.88
N GLU A 32 -10.88 15.38 2.60
CA GLU A 32 -10.12 14.83 1.47
C GLU A 32 -8.65 15.26 1.58
N MET A 33 -7.76 14.28 1.78
CA MET A 33 -6.32 14.53 1.80
C MET A 33 -5.80 14.59 0.38
N LYS A 34 -5.28 15.76 -0.02
CA LYS A 34 -4.81 16.05 -1.38
C LYS A 34 -3.64 15.16 -1.85
N ASN A 35 -2.95 14.46 -0.95
CA ASN A 35 -1.93 13.44 -1.26
C ASN A 35 -1.83 12.42 -0.11
N SER A 36 -2.56 11.31 -0.18
CA SER A 36 -2.52 10.24 0.83
C SER A 36 -1.27 9.34 0.76
N VAL A 37 -0.48 9.45 -0.32
CA VAL A 37 0.67 8.61 -0.64
C VAL A 37 1.95 9.44 -0.74
N LYS A 38 3.01 9.01 -0.05
CA LYS A 38 4.38 9.53 -0.17
C LYS A 38 5.25 8.51 -0.88
N ARG A 39 5.95 8.91 -1.95
CA ARG A 39 6.89 8.04 -2.67
C ARG A 39 8.32 8.27 -2.18
N ILE A 40 9.05 7.18 -1.97
CA ILE A 40 10.45 7.21 -1.52
C ILE A 40 11.25 6.27 -2.42
N ASN A 41 12.33 6.79 -3.01
CA ASN A 41 13.21 5.95 -3.81
C ASN A 41 13.92 4.92 -2.92
N ASN A 42 14.10 3.71 -3.43
CA ASN A 42 14.77 2.65 -2.69
C ASN A 42 16.21 2.98 -2.27
N THR A 43 16.96 3.82 -3.00
CA THR A 43 18.31 4.24 -2.60
C THR A 43 18.27 5.06 -1.31
N VAL A 44 17.27 5.93 -1.16
CA VAL A 44 17.04 6.70 0.08
C VAL A 44 16.66 5.76 1.22
N ALA A 45 15.68 4.89 1.01
CA ALA A 45 15.19 3.99 2.05
C ALA A 45 16.19 2.89 2.44
N THR A 46 17.21 2.61 1.63
CA THR A 46 18.32 1.69 1.94
C THR A 46 19.55 2.40 2.53
N GLY A 47 19.52 3.74 2.66
CA GLY A 47 20.66 4.52 3.15
C GLY A 47 21.82 4.63 2.15
N ASN A 48 21.59 4.34 0.87
CA ASN A 48 22.57 4.46 -0.22
C ASN A 48 22.50 5.81 -0.94
N SER A 49 21.89 6.81 -0.32
CA SER A 49 21.91 8.21 -0.78
C SER A 49 22.36 9.13 0.35
N GLU A 50 22.70 10.36 0.02
CA GLU A 50 23.05 11.39 1.01
C GLU A 50 21.83 11.93 1.79
N SER A 51 20.63 11.39 1.54
CA SER A 51 19.41 11.80 2.22
C SER A 51 19.27 11.15 3.58
N GLU A 52 18.61 11.83 4.50
CA GLU A 52 18.28 11.27 5.81
C GLU A 52 17.38 10.02 5.70
N ILE A 53 17.51 9.13 6.68
CA ILE A 53 16.64 7.96 6.83
C ILE A 53 15.17 8.42 6.88
N PRO A 54 14.27 7.84 6.08
CA PRO A 54 12.87 8.23 6.07
C PRO A 54 12.18 8.16 7.44
N LEU A 55 11.53 9.26 7.83
CA LEU A 55 10.70 9.33 9.03
C LEU A 55 9.24 8.92 8.76
N ILE A 56 8.77 7.97 9.57
CA ILE A 56 7.39 7.50 9.69
C ILE A 56 6.80 8.10 10.97
N LYS A 57 5.75 8.90 10.79
CA LYS A 57 5.02 9.53 11.88
C LYS A 57 3.78 8.71 12.21
N LEU A 58 3.71 8.18 13.43
CA LEU A 58 2.55 7.45 13.93
C LEU A 58 1.70 8.39 14.79
N SER A 59 0.47 8.61 14.36
CA SER A 59 -0.47 9.51 15.01
C SER A 59 -1.65 8.74 15.62
N PRO A 60 -2.20 9.20 16.77
CA PRO A 60 -3.33 8.52 17.39
C PRO A 60 -4.53 8.41 16.46
N GLY A 61 -5.09 7.20 16.35
CA GLY A 61 -6.25 6.92 15.49
C GLY A 61 -5.93 6.66 14.02
N TYR A 62 -4.66 6.74 13.60
CA TYR A 62 -4.24 6.50 12.21
C TYR A 62 -3.20 5.38 12.12
N GLY A 63 -3.24 4.65 11.01
CA GLY A 63 -2.18 3.72 10.61
C GLY A 63 -1.36 4.28 9.44
N VAL A 64 -0.18 3.69 9.22
CA VAL A 64 0.68 3.97 8.08
C VAL A 64 1.02 2.66 7.38
N ASN A 65 0.80 2.62 6.07
CA ASN A 65 1.20 1.52 5.20
C ASN A 65 2.57 1.81 4.58
N ILE A 66 3.41 0.79 4.44
CA ILE A 66 4.65 0.82 3.67
C ILE A 66 4.54 -0.25 2.58
N SER A 67 4.49 0.16 1.32
CA SER A 67 4.26 -0.71 0.18
C SER A 67 5.55 -0.95 -0.61
N PHE A 68 5.89 -2.23 -0.76
CA PHE A 68 6.98 -2.74 -1.61
C PHE A 68 6.46 -3.27 -2.96
N ILE A 69 5.15 -3.11 -3.22
CA ILE A 69 4.52 -3.48 -4.50
C ILE A 69 5.19 -2.77 -5.69
N PRO A 70 5.53 -1.47 -5.65
CA PRO A 70 6.15 -0.82 -6.79
C PRO A 70 7.58 -1.30 -7.09
N THR A 71 8.29 -1.80 -6.07
CA THR A 71 9.58 -2.46 -6.27
C THR A 71 9.45 -3.93 -6.67
N GLY A 72 8.27 -4.53 -6.49
CA GLY A 72 8.03 -5.96 -6.74
C GLY A 72 8.78 -6.86 -5.74
N GLU A 73 9.09 -6.34 -4.56
CA GLU A 73 9.88 -7.06 -3.56
C GLU A 73 8.99 -7.70 -2.52
N ILE A 74 9.42 -8.87 -2.04
CA ILE A 74 8.79 -9.60 -0.95
C ILE A 74 9.55 -9.33 0.34
N VAL A 75 8.85 -8.88 1.37
CA VAL A 75 9.40 -8.72 2.72
C VAL A 75 9.59 -10.07 3.38
N GLU A 76 10.81 -10.34 3.82
CA GLU A 76 11.20 -11.60 4.45
C GLU A 76 11.33 -11.48 5.97
N LYS A 77 11.80 -10.32 6.45
CA LYS A 77 12.03 -10.05 7.88
C LYS A 77 11.76 -8.60 8.20
N VAL A 78 11.25 -8.35 9.40
CA VAL A 78 11.04 -7.00 9.94
C VAL A 78 11.46 -6.98 11.40
N TRP A 79 12.19 -5.93 11.77
CA TRP A 79 12.53 -5.63 13.16
C TRP A 79 12.07 -4.23 13.51
N LEU A 80 11.46 -4.11 14.67
CA LEU A 80 11.11 -2.84 15.28
C LEU A 80 11.82 -2.78 16.63
N ASP A 81 12.88 -1.98 16.73
CA ASP A 81 13.78 -1.95 17.89
C ASP A 81 13.08 -1.60 19.20
N ASN A 82 12.04 -0.77 19.13
CA ASN A 82 11.16 -0.44 20.24
C ASN A 82 9.71 -0.79 19.89
N PRO A 83 9.27 -2.04 20.17
CA PRO A 83 7.90 -2.47 19.91
C PRO A 83 6.89 -1.89 20.92
N ALA A 84 7.34 -1.13 21.93
CA ALA A 84 6.46 -0.58 22.95
C ALA A 84 5.54 0.54 22.41
N ILE A 85 5.87 1.13 21.26
CA ILE A 85 5.17 2.30 20.69
C ILE A 85 4.26 1.98 19.50
N ALA A 86 4.44 0.82 18.86
CA ALA A 86 3.69 0.48 17.66
C ALA A 86 3.38 -1.02 17.54
N SER A 87 2.24 -1.33 16.93
CA SER A 87 1.93 -2.65 16.41
C SER A 87 2.29 -2.72 14.92
N LEU A 88 2.75 -3.88 14.48
CA LEU A 88 3.05 -4.20 13.09
C LEU A 88 2.13 -5.32 12.60
N ASN A 89 1.53 -5.12 11.43
CA ASN A 89 0.82 -6.15 10.68
C ASN A 89 1.34 -6.17 9.23
N VAL A 90 1.04 -7.24 8.49
CA VAL A 90 1.49 -7.41 7.10
C VAL A 90 0.34 -7.86 6.20
N ASP A 91 0.39 -7.46 4.94
CA ASP A 91 -0.43 -8.03 3.87
C ASP A 91 0.40 -9.09 3.14
N GLY A 92 -0.05 -10.35 3.21
CA GLY A 92 0.70 -11.54 2.83
C GLY A 92 1.27 -12.30 4.04
N CYS A 93 2.22 -13.20 3.80
CA CYS A 93 2.86 -14.02 4.82
C CYS A 93 4.30 -13.55 5.08
N LEU A 94 4.60 -13.33 6.36
CA LEU A 94 5.95 -13.02 6.85
C LEU A 94 6.45 -14.20 7.69
N SER A 95 7.43 -14.92 7.15
CA SER A 95 8.04 -16.07 7.83
C SER A 95 8.71 -15.64 9.14
N GLY A 96 8.63 -16.48 10.17
CA GLY A 96 9.24 -16.18 11.48
C GLY A 96 8.31 -15.49 12.48
N LEU A 97 7.06 -15.19 12.10
CA LEU A 97 5.98 -14.82 13.02
C LEU A 97 5.13 -16.04 13.48
N GLY A 98 5.71 -17.25 13.44
CA GLY A 98 5.05 -18.49 13.86
C GLY A 98 4.22 -19.20 12.78
N LYS A 99 4.30 -18.77 11.51
CA LYS A 99 3.72 -19.46 10.35
C LYS A 99 4.78 -19.70 9.28
N GLU A 100 4.77 -20.89 8.69
CA GLU A 100 5.50 -21.16 7.45
C GLU A 100 4.73 -20.56 6.28
N CYS A 101 5.44 -19.89 5.38
CA CYS A 101 4.83 -19.25 4.22
C CYS A 101 4.93 -20.16 3.01
N GLU A 102 3.80 -20.43 2.38
CA GLU A 102 3.74 -21.12 1.10
C GLU A 102 4.37 -20.27 -0.01
N SER A 103 4.91 -20.92 -1.05
CA SER A 103 5.51 -20.23 -2.19
C SER A 103 4.49 -19.31 -2.87
N GLY A 104 4.82 -18.03 -3.01
CA GLY A 104 3.99 -17.01 -3.68
C GLY A 104 3.18 -16.11 -2.74
N ASN A 105 3.03 -16.45 -1.46
CA ASN A 105 2.27 -15.64 -0.49
C ASN A 105 3.16 -14.70 0.34
N GLY A 106 4.15 -14.05 -0.26
CA GLY A 106 5.07 -13.18 0.46
C GLY A 106 4.47 -11.85 0.91
N ALA A 107 4.89 -11.32 2.05
CA ALA A 107 4.43 -10.01 2.52
C ALA A 107 4.90 -8.86 1.61
N THR A 108 3.99 -8.03 1.11
CA THR A 108 4.34 -6.88 0.22
C THR A 108 3.98 -5.53 0.80
N VAL A 109 3.13 -5.49 1.82
CA VAL A 109 2.75 -4.27 2.54
C VAL A 109 2.93 -4.48 4.03
N LEU A 110 3.54 -3.51 4.70
CA LEU A 110 3.60 -3.42 6.15
C LEU A 110 2.60 -2.38 6.64
N HIS A 111 1.84 -2.70 7.67
CA HIS A 111 0.94 -1.78 8.33
C HIS A 111 1.42 -1.51 9.76
N LEU A 112 1.76 -0.25 10.05
CA LEU A 112 2.12 0.20 11.39
C LEU A 112 1.01 1.06 11.99
N ARG A 113 0.76 0.86 13.28
CA ARG A 113 -0.19 1.68 14.04
C ARG A 113 0.39 1.97 15.41
N GLN A 114 0.20 3.20 15.88
CA GLN A 114 0.52 3.55 17.27
C GLN A 114 -0.31 2.70 18.24
N ILE A 115 0.34 2.17 19.27
CA ILE A 115 -0.33 1.57 20.43
C ILE A 115 -0.19 2.47 21.65
N LYS A 116 -0.97 2.21 22.69
CA LYS A 116 -0.71 2.82 23.99
C LYS A 116 0.70 2.38 24.44
N PRO A 117 1.62 3.32 24.71
CA PRO A 117 2.99 2.97 25.05
C PRO A 117 3.05 1.96 26.19
N LEU A 118 3.72 0.84 25.95
CA LEU A 118 3.97 -0.17 26.98
C LEU A 118 5.20 0.23 27.79
N HIS A 119 5.23 -0.10 29.08
CA HIS A 119 6.36 0.19 29.95
C HIS A 119 7.05 -1.10 30.34
N PHE A 120 8.26 -1.30 29.83
CA PHE A 120 9.10 -2.45 30.16
C PHE A 120 10.21 -1.98 31.10
N LYS A 121 10.31 -2.58 32.29
CA LYS A 121 11.30 -2.18 33.32
C LYS A 121 12.76 -2.20 32.83
N GLN A 122 13.06 -3.00 31.81
CA GLN A 122 14.40 -3.22 31.28
C GLN A 122 14.68 -2.51 29.94
N LEU A 123 13.70 -1.79 29.38
CA LEU A 123 13.89 -1.04 28.13
C LEU A 123 13.81 0.48 28.41
N PRO A 124 14.69 1.28 27.80
CA PRO A 124 14.59 2.73 27.90
C PRO A 124 13.26 3.21 27.30
N SER A 125 12.59 4.12 27.99
CA SER A 125 11.39 4.78 27.46
C SER A 125 11.79 5.71 26.32
N SER A 126 11.37 5.37 25.10
CA SER A 126 11.57 6.21 23.91
C SER A 126 10.27 6.32 23.12
N ASN A 127 10.03 7.49 22.55
CA ASN A 127 8.92 7.75 21.62
C ASN A 127 9.30 7.48 20.16
N SER A 128 10.50 6.92 19.93
CA SER A 128 10.99 6.54 18.63
C SER A 128 11.50 5.10 18.59
N SER A 129 11.60 4.56 17.39
CA SER A 129 12.17 3.26 17.06
C SER A 129 12.87 3.35 15.71
N LEU A 130 13.85 2.49 15.46
CA LEU A 130 14.24 2.13 14.12
C LEU A 130 13.37 0.94 13.65
N LEU A 131 12.91 0.99 12.41
CA LEU A 131 12.28 -0.11 11.70
C LEU A 131 13.24 -0.57 10.62
N THR A 132 13.66 -1.83 10.71
CA THR A 132 14.52 -2.47 9.71
C THR A 132 13.72 -3.52 8.95
N VAL A 133 13.69 -3.43 7.63
CA VAL A 133 12.95 -4.35 6.76
C VAL A 133 13.92 -5.02 5.81
N VAL A 134 13.88 -6.34 5.73
CA VAL A 134 14.64 -7.10 4.74
C VAL A 134 13.69 -7.60 3.68
N ALA A 135 13.91 -7.18 2.45
CA ALA A 135 13.09 -7.57 1.32
C ALA A 135 13.93 -8.19 0.21
N ARG A 136 13.32 -9.09 -0.56
CA ARG A 136 13.94 -9.77 -1.69
C ARG A 136 13.19 -9.43 -2.96
N GLY A 137 13.91 -8.83 -3.91
CA GLY A 137 13.54 -8.81 -5.32
C GLY A 137 14.21 -9.96 -6.06
N GLU A 138 13.95 -10.08 -7.35
CA GLU A 138 14.49 -11.18 -8.17
C GLU A 138 16.02 -11.25 -8.18
N ASP A 139 16.70 -10.10 -8.30
CA ASP A 139 18.16 -10.07 -8.47
C ASP A 139 18.92 -9.70 -7.20
N LYS A 140 18.22 -9.17 -6.19
CA LYS A 140 18.86 -8.63 -4.99
C LYS A 140 17.99 -8.68 -3.76
N ARG A 141 18.68 -8.85 -2.64
CA ARG A 141 18.14 -8.74 -1.29
C ARG A 141 18.59 -7.41 -0.70
N ARG A 142 17.66 -6.66 -0.12
CA ARG A 142 17.89 -5.32 0.41
C ARG A 142 17.50 -5.19 1.86
N VAL A 143 18.16 -4.26 2.53
CA VAL A 143 17.83 -3.82 3.89
C VAL A 143 17.36 -2.39 3.81
N TYR A 144 16.12 -2.16 4.23
CA TYR A 144 15.50 -0.85 4.31
C TYR A 144 15.45 -0.38 5.75
N LEU A 145 15.65 0.92 5.95
CA LEU A 145 15.67 1.58 7.23
C LEU A 145 14.64 2.70 7.26
N PHE A 146 13.86 2.75 8.34
CA PHE A 146 12.91 3.82 8.60
C PHE A 146 12.99 4.22 10.06
N GLN A 147 13.03 5.52 10.33
CA GLN A 147 12.79 6.01 11.68
C GLN A 147 11.29 6.04 11.92
N VAL A 148 10.84 5.50 13.05
CA VAL A 148 9.43 5.53 13.47
C VAL A 148 9.32 6.41 14.70
N ALA A 149 8.39 7.36 14.72
CA ALA A 149 8.17 8.24 15.87
C ALA A 149 6.69 8.47 16.13
N ILE A 150 6.32 8.53 17.41
CA ILE A 150 5.00 8.99 17.85
C ILE A 150 4.91 10.51 17.67
N VAL A 151 3.80 10.99 17.09
CA VAL A 151 3.47 12.42 17.01
C VAL A 151 1.99 12.66 17.30
N ASP A 152 1.64 13.83 17.83
CA ASP A 152 0.25 14.18 18.15
C ASP A 152 -0.46 14.96 17.03
N THR A 153 0.18 15.07 15.86
CA THR A 153 -0.37 15.81 14.71
C THR A 153 -1.05 14.87 13.73
N LYS A 154 -2.06 15.36 13.00
CA LYS A 154 -2.68 14.62 11.91
C LYS A 154 -1.60 14.32 10.85
N PRO A 155 -1.48 13.07 10.37
CA PRO A 155 -0.48 12.75 9.37
C PRO A 155 -0.80 13.40 8.03
N ASN A 156 0.24 13.68 7.23
CA ASN A 156 0.11 14.25 5.89
C ASN A 156 -0.14 13.17 4.82
N PHE A 157 0.20 11.92 5.11
CA PHE A 157 0.04 10.75 4.25
C PHE A 157 -0.19 9.52 5.13
N HIS A 158 -0.85 8.50 4.58
CA HIS A 158 -1.10 7.22 5.25
C HIS A 158 -0.41 6.05 4.56
N THR A 159 0.16 6.27 3.37
CA THR A 159 0.88 5.24 2.63
C THR A 159 2.24 5.79 2.20
N ILE A 160 3.27 4.99 2.41
CA ILE A 160 4.59 5.18 1.83
C ILE A 160 4.76 4.11 0.74
N GLU A 161 5.11 4.53 -0.46
CA GLU A 161 5.47 3.64 -1.56
C GLU A 161 6.98 3.67 -1.76
N ILE A 162 7.61 2.50 -1.68
CA ILE A 162 9.00 2.35 -2.09
C ILE A 162 9.03 2.17 -3.60
N THR A 163 9.77 3.06 -4.28
CA THR A 163 9.87 3.04 -5.73
C THR A 163 11.27 2.65 -6.18
N PRO A 164 11.40 1.84 -7.25
CA PRO A 164 12.71 1.54 -7.84
C PRO A 164 13.38 2.80 -8.40
N THR A 165 14.69 2.75 -8.62
CA THR A 165 15.35 3.74 -9.48
C THR A 165 14.82 3.63 -10.91
N GLN A 166 14.97 4.69 -11.69
CA GLN A 166 14.57 4.67 -13.10
C GLN A 166 15.33 3.60 -13.88
N GLU A 167 16.61 3.40 -13.59
CA GLU A 167 17.43 2.36 -14.19
C GLU A 167 16.91 0.95 -13.87
N GLU A 168 16.62 0.67 -12.59
CA GLU A 168 16.06 -0.62 -12.18
C GLU A 168 14.66 -0.85 -12.73
N PHE A 169 13.86 0.20 -12.85
CA PHE A 169 12.57 0.11 -13.50
C PHE A 169 12.74 -0.30 -14.97
N ASN A 170 13.62 0.39 -15.70
CA ASN A 170 13.84 0.16 -17.13
C ASN A 170 14.45 -1.21 -17.45
N THR A 171 15.40 -1.67 -16.63
CA THR A 171 16.14 -2.92 -16.86
C THR A 171 15.36 -4.16 -16.40
N ASN A 172 14.65 -4.07 -15.28
CA ASN A 172 14.05 -5.25 -14.65
C ASN A 172 12.52 -5.26 -14.74
N ARG A 173 11.85 -4.17 -14.37
CA ARG A 173 10.39 -4.15 -14.21
C ARG A 173 9.67 -3.93 -15.53
N PHE A 174 10.15 -2.98 -16.32
CA PHE A 174 9.56 -2.61 -17.59
C PHE A 174 9.51 -3.79 -18.59
N PRO A 175 10.60 -4.57 -18.81
CA PRO A 175 10.54 -5.69 -19.75
C PRO A 175 9.59 -6.79 -19.28
N LYS A 176 9.45 -7.00 -17.97
CA LYS A 176 8.51 -7.97 -17.39
C LYS A 176 7.06 -7.57 -17.61
N LEU A 177 6.73 -6.30 -17.38
CA LEU A 177 5.38 -5.78 -17.63
C LEU A 177 4.97 -5.98 -19.09
N ILE A 178 5.89 -5.73 -20.03
CA ILE A 178 5.64 -5.98 -21.45
C ILE A 178 5.50 -7.48 -21.74
N SER A 179 6.41 -8.32 -21.21
CA SER A 179 6.38 -9.77 -21.42
C SER A 179 5.05 -10.36 -20.93
N ARG A 180 4.60 -9.96 -19.74
CA ARG A 180 3.31 -10.36 -19.19
C ARG A 180 2.13 -9.83 -20.02
N GLY A 181 2.22 -8.59 -20.49
CA GLY A 181 1.22 -8.02 -21.41
C GLY A 181 1.11 -8.80 -22.72
N LEU A 182 2.23 -9.32 -23.20
CA LEU A 182 2.32 -10.14 -24.40
C LEU A 182 1.67 -11.51 -24.18
N GLU A 183 1.93 -12.15 -23.04
CA GLU A 183 1.25 -13.39 -22.62
C GLU A 183 -0.27 -13.20 -22.55
N VAL A 184 -0.74 -12.10 -21.96
CA VAL A 184 -2.17 -11.77 -21.92
C VAL A 184 -2.73 -11.56 -23.32
N ALA A 185 -2.02 -10.83 -24.19
CA ALA A 185 -2.44 -10.62 -25.57
C ALA A 185 -2.53 -11.94 -26.35
N GLN A 186 -1.62 -12.89 -26.12
CA GLN A 186 -1.66 -14.23 -26.72
C GLN A 186 -2.87 -15.02 -26.22
N GLN A 187 -3.11 -15.04 -24.91
CA GLN A 187 -4.27 -15.71 -24.30
C GLN A 187 -5.59 -15.16 -24.85
N GLN A 188 -5.65 -13.84 -25.08
CA GLN A 188 -6.80 -13.15 -25.69
C GLN A 188 -6.84 -13.27 -27.22
N ARG A 189 -5.89 -13.98 -27.84
CA ARG A 189 -5.76 -14.17 -29.30
C ARG A 189 -5.61 -12.86 -30.07
N LEU A 190 -5.09 -11.81 -29.43
CA LEU A 190 -4.78 -10.51 -30.07
C LEU A 190 -3.47 -10.58 -30.87
N ILE A 191 -2.60 -11.53 -30.54
CA ILE A 191 -1.33 -11.79 -31.23
C ILE A 191 -1.05 -13.30 -31.24
N THR A 192 -0.39 -13.79 -32.29
CA THR A 192 0.06 -15.19 -32.39
C THR A 192 1.57 -15.29 -32.17
N GLU A 193 2.04 -16.44 -31.67
CA GLU A 193 3.46 -16.72 -31.39
C GLU A 193 4.36 -16.49 -32.61
N ASP A 194 3.96 -16.95 -33.80
CA ASP A 194 4.77 -16.81 -35.01
C ASP A 194 4.64 -15.45 -35.71
N SER A 195 3.92 -14.49 -35.13
CA SER A 195 3.69 -13.21 -35.80
C SER A 195 4.97 -12.40 -35.94
N ARG A 196 5.09 -11.63 -37.03
CA ARG A 196 6.18 -10.65 -37.18
C ARG A 196 6.20 -9.63 -36.04
N LEU A 197 5.04 -9.31 -35.49
CA LEU A 197 4.93 -8.40 -34.36
C LEU A 197 5.57 -8.98 -33.11
N MET A 198 5.36 -10.27 -32.83
CA MET A 198 5.97 -10.97 -31.69
C MET A 198 7.50 -10.81 -31.70
N LYS A 199 8.14 -11.19 -32.82
CA LYS A 199 9.59 -11.10 -32.99
C LYS A 199 10.14 -9.69 -32.79
N ARG A 200 9.39 -8.66 -33.20
CA ARG A 200 9.79 -7.25 -33.03
C ARG A 200 9.69 -6.81 -31.57
N VAL A 201 8.67 -7.27 -30.86
CA VAL A 201 8.52 -7.01 -29.43
C VAL A 201 9.61 -7.74 -28.64
N GLU A 202 9.94 -8.98 -29.00
CA GLU A 202 11.06 -9.72 -28.39
C GLU A 202 12.40 -9.02 -28.59
N ASN A 203 12.73 -8.61 -29.81
CA ASN A 203 13.95 -7.87 -30.10
C ASN A 203 14.00 -6.52 -29.37
N PHE A 204 12.87 -5.82 -29.29
CA PHE A 204 12.75 -4.62 -28.46
C PHE A 204 13.06 -4.89 -26.99
N LEU A 205 12.56 -5.98 -26.42
CA LEU A 205 12.85 -6.35 -25.03
C LEU A 205 14.33 -6.69 -24.81
N ILE A 206 14.98 -7.32 -25.79
CA ILE A 206 16.42 -7.58 -25.77
C ILE A 206 17.19 -6.26 -25.73
N SER A 207 16.88 -5.32 -26.63
CA SER A 207 17.47 -3.97 -26.67
C SER A 207 17.34 -3.23 -25.33
N VAL A 208 16.13 -3.19 -24.76
CA VAL A 208 15.90 -2.49 -23.49
C VAL A 208 16.64 -3.16 -22.33
N LYS A 209 16.68 -4.49 -22.27
CA LYS A 209 17.46 -5.22 -21.26
C LYS A 209 18.97 -4.98 -21.40
N ALA A 210 19.46 -4.68 -22.61
CA ALA A 210 20.84 -4.30 -22.85
C ALA A 210 21.16 -2.83 -22.46
N GLY A 211 20.17 -2.08 -21.96
CA GLY A 211 20.34 -0.70 -21.50
C GLY A 211 20.00 0.36 -22.56
N GLU A 212 19.47 -0.04 -23.72
CA GLU A 212 19.03 0.91 -24.75
C GLU A 212 17.81 1.71 -24.27
N HIS A 213 17.76 3.00 -24.62
CA HIS A 213 16.64 3.86 -24.24
C HIS A 213 15.35 3.40 -24.94
N ILE A 214 14.24 3.39 -24.21
CA ILE A 214 12.94 2.82 -24.66
C ILE A 214 12.52 3.37 -26.02
N ASN A 215 12.65 4.69 -26.23
CA ASN A 215 12.23 5.32 -27.49
C ASN A 215 13.10 4.88 -28.68
N ASP A 216 14.40 4.70 -28.46
CA ASP A 216 15.34 4.33 -29.51
C ASP A 216 15.18 2.85 -29.85
N ALA A 217 15.11 1.99 -28.83
CA ALA A 217 14.80 0.57 -28.98
C ALA A 217 13.48 0.35 -29.73
N ALA A 218 12.43 1.13 -29.41
CA ALA A 218 11.14 1.04 -30.08
C ALA A 218 11.26 1.42 -31.57
N THR A 219 11.99 2.50 -31.86
CA THR A 219 12.22 2.98 -33.22
C THR A 219 13.02 1.96 -34.06
N ILE A 220 14.12 1.42 -33.52
CA ILE A 220 14.99 0.44 -34.19
C ILE A 220 14.23 -0.84 -34.53
N ASN A 221 13.39 -1.31 -33.60
CA ASN A 221 12.57 -2.50 -33.81
C ASN A 221 11.24 -2.19 -34.53
N GLY A 222 10.98 -0.91 -34.81
CA GLY A 222 9.82 -0.34 -35.48
C GLY A 222 8.46 -0.57 -34.79
N ILE A 223 8.47 -0.74 -33.47
CA ILE A 223 7.24 -0.81 -32.69
C ILE A 223 6.82 0.59 -32.22
N SER A 224 5.51 0.84 -32.13
CA SER A 224 5.03 2.13 -31.65
C SER A 224 5.03 2.19 -30.12
N LEU A 225 5.27 3.37 -29.54
CA LEU A 225 5.13 3.58 -28.09
C LEU A 225 3.68 3.36 -27.60
N GLN A 226 2.69 3.52 -28.49
CA GLN A 226 1.30 3.18 -28.19
C GLN A 226 1.13 1.69 -27.91
N LEU A 227 1.75 0.82 -28.74
CA LEU A 227 1.74 -0.62 -28.51
C LEU A 227 2.47 -0.98 -27.22
N VAL A 228 3.63 -0.37 -26.97
CA VAL A 228 4.40 -0.56 -25.73
C VAL A 228 3.52 -0.24 -24.51
N ASN A 229 2.89 0.94 -24.49
CA ASN A 229 2.00 1.34 -23.38
C ASN A 229 0.78 0.42 -23.24
N HIS A 230 0.23 -0.09 -24.34
CA HIS A 230 -0.86 -1.04 -24.31
C HIS A 230 -0.45 -2.36 -23.65
N LEU A 231 0.72 -2.90 -24.01
CA LEU A 231 1.27 -4.12 -23.39
C LEU A 231 1.55 -3.91 -21.89
N ILE A 232 2.10 -2.76 -21.49
CA ILE A 232 2.27 -2.43 -20.05
C ILE A 232 0.92 -2.49 -19.33
N LYS A 233 -0.13 -1.90 -19.92
CA LYS A 233 -1.48 -1.90 -19.32
C LYS A 233 -2.02 -3.32 -19.17
N LEU A 234 -1.86 -4.17 -20.19
CA LEU A 234 -2.27 -5.57 -20.12
C LEU A 234 -1.50 -6.33 -19.03
N GLY A 235 -0.18 -6.13 -18.95
CA GLY A 235 0.66 -6.77 -17.94
C GLY A 235 0.36 -6.31 -16.50
N ASN A 236 -0.16 -5.10 -16.32
CA ASN A 236 -0.52 -4.58 -15.01
C ASN A 236 -1.89 -5.10 -14.50
N THR A 237 -2.82 -5.40 -15.41
CA THR A 237 -4.21 -5.78 -15.08
C THR A 237 -4.30 -7.16 -14.40
N GLN A 238 -3.30 -8.01 -14.61
CA GLN A 238 -3.26 -9.35 -14.02
C GLN A 238 -2.75 -9.35 -12.56
N ALA A 239 -2.45 -8.18 -11.98
CA ALA A 239 -2.30 -8.01 -10.53
C ALA A 239 -3.64 -7.88 -9.79
N GLU A 240 -4.73 -7.52 -10.49
CA GLU A 240 -6.07 -7.31 -9.89
C GLU A 240 -7.03 -8.51 -10.10
N SER A 241 -6.67 -9.49 -10.93
CA SER A 241 -7.55 -10.61 -11.30
C SER A 241 -7.30 -11.94 -10.56
N TYR A 242 -6.37 -11.97 -9.59
CA TYR A 242 -6.20 -13.13 -8.72
C TYR A 242 -7.18 -13.17 -7.53
N GLU A 243 -8.02 -12.14 -7.35
CA GLU A 243 -9.08 -12.11 -6.32
C GLU A 243 -10.45 -12.64 -6.78
N THR A 244 -10.57 -13.25 -7.96
CA THR A 244 -11.87 -13.79 -8.40
C THR A 244 -11.77 -15.23 -8.91
N ILE A 245 -11.23 -16.14 -8.10
CA ILE A 245 -11.54 -17.58 -8.19
C ILE A 245 -11.62 -18.22 -6.79
N LYS A 246 -12.74 -17.99 -6.09
CA LYS A 246 -13.68 -19.01 -5.55
C LYS A 246 -14.74 -18.35 -4.67
#